data_AF-A0A914MW21-F1
#
_entry.id   AF-A0A914MW21-F1
#
_cell.length_a   1.000
_cell.length_b   1.000
_cell.length_c   1.000
_cell.angle_alpha   90.00
_cell.angle_beta   90.00
_cell.angle_gamma   90.00
#
_symmetry.space_group_name_H-M   'P 1'
#
loop_
_entity.id
_entity.type
_entity.pdbx_description
1 polymer ?
#
loop_
_entity_poly.entity_id
_entity_poly.type
_entity_poly.pdbx_seq_one_letter_code
_entity_poly.pdbx_strand_id
1 'polypeptide(L)'
;MTQQHQQQNSANIFEFEAHIAHFKTQLNACFALQRAFANSHGSMIWRQLREHQIRKMTNYGYENKGFLDSAVTFYAHMLYNLGVLAARIQGFAYEIRNNKTFVSGHSDLVKPLLAIVYKMADVLLSDSIICLEPSLNPILVTNNLFPMKIVSLCRFSFFRDFSLQIVSEEMAQQIQQEMLHHKTFDPPSPIRKTRTAALLAMKPATGVKRNNAKASEEGGNTAHKKSDVNSKEWISIPPLYDTEHGGWCATYPHLLCTTRQKDTLLETRSAVQTGKRPLFYFHVRAELFSFSGSFTTAHTLSLPFTIATRRNQDCQVQRMMSSYTATCFWLYGTNVFDGLLLQWHDGEIDWKHFKLLYSLYFAMNAEVTRTFIDEDFNILQQKMHCSECTERTTIDLTNEYSLDQPSLISFKNVLCPHLHFTSPNCDLRFSVWRGMLELLHLFSDQKTETRNLWEAGLLQGFMELNTVNIY
;
A
#
# COMPACT_ATOMS: atom_id res chain seq x y z
N MET A 1 -50.89 49.21 18.70
CA MET A 1 -50.57 47.78 18.92
C MET A 1 -49.84 47.13 17.75
N THR A 2 -50.18 47.45 16.49
CA THR A 2 -49.55 46.87 15.29
C THR A 2 -48.07 47.23 15.08
N GLN A 3 -47.64 48.46 15.40
CA GLN A 3 -46.23 48.88 15.30
C GLN A 3 -45.32 48.25 16.38
N GLN A 4 -45.83 48.07 17.61
CA GLN A 4 -45.08 47.41 18.68
C GLN A 4 -44.86 45.92 18.37
N HIS A 5 -45.87 45.21 17.84
CA HIS A 5 -45.69 43.81 17.41
C HIS A 5 -44.73 43.65 16.21
N GLN A 6 -44.71 44.60 15.26
CA GLN A 6 -43.72 44.59 14.18
C GLN A 6 -42.29 44.85 14.66
N GLN A 7 -42.09 45.80 15.58
CA GLN A 7 -40.77 46.05 16.20
C GLN A 7 -40.28 44.85 17.01
N GLN A 8 -41.16 44.21 17.78
CA GLN A 8 -40.82 43.05 18.61
C GLN A 8 -40.47 41.82 17.75
N ASN A 9 -41.18 41.59 16.65
CA ASN A 9 -40.82 40.55 15.68
C ASN A 9 -39.48 40.83 14.98
N SER A 10 -39.17 42.10 14.65
CA SER A 10 -37.87 42.43 14.05
C SER A 10 -36.69 42.25 15.01
N ALA A 11 -36.88 42.53 16.30
CA ALA A 11 -35.85 42.29 17.32
C ALA A 11 -35.58 40.79 17.53
N ASN A 12 -36.64 39.97 17.57
CA ASN A 12 -36.52 38.51 17.70
C ASN A 12 -35.81 37.87 16.50
N ILE A 13 -35.98 38.41 15.29
CA ILE A 13 -35.29 37.93 14.08
C ILE A 13 -33.79 38.24 14.16
N PHE A 14 -33.42 39.46 14.59
CA PHE A 14 -32.01 39.84 14.73
C PHE A 14 -31.29 39.01 15.80
N GLU A 15 -31.97 38.75 16.92
CA GLU A 15 -31.46 37.88 17.98
C GLU A 15 -31.29 36.43 17.49
N PHE A 16 -32.26 35.92 16.71
CA PHE A 16 -32.16 34.62 16.07
C PHE A 16 -30.96 34.51 15.12
N GLU A 17 -30.74 35.50 14.25
CA GLU A 17 -29.57 35.55 13.36
C GLU A 17 -28.25 35.55 14.14
N ALA A 18 -28.18 36.32 15.22
CA ALA A 18 -27.02 36.35 16.12
C ALA A 18 -26.76 34.98 16.77
N HIS A 19 -27.81 34.27 17.21
CA HIS A 19 -27.68 32.92 17.75
C HIS A 19 -27.20 31.91 16.71
N ILE A 20 -27.69 31.97 15.47
CA ILE A 20 -27.22 31.11 14.38
C ILE A 20 -25.74 31.37 14.06
N ALA A 21 -25.33 32.64 14.00
CA ALA A 21 -23.93 33.00 13.79
C ALA A 21 -23.02 32.54 14.94
N HIS A 22 -23.49 32.66 16.19
CA HIS A 22 -22.77 32.16 17.36
C HIS A 22 -22.65 30.62 17.31
N PHE A 23 -23.74 29.91 17.01
CA PHE A 23 -23.72 28.46 16.87
C PHE A 23 -22.78 28.00 15.74
N LYS A 24 -22.76 28.70 14.61
CA LYS A 24 -21.79 28.45 13.52
C LYS A 24 -20.35 28.54 14.01
N THR A 25 -20.05 29.51 14.88
CA THR A 25 -18.71 29.72 15.44
C THR A 25 -18.33 28.57 16.37
N GLN A 26 -19.23 28.17 17.26
CA GLN A 26 -19.06 27.01 18.14
C GLN A 26 -18.90 25.71 17.34
N LEU A 27 -19.70 25.54 16.29
CA LEU A 27 -19.65 24.38 15.39
C LEU A 27 -18.28 24.26 14.71
N ASN A 28 -17.76 25.36 14.17
CA ASN A 28 -16.42 25.38 13.56
C ASN A 28 -15.33 25.02 14.59
N ALA A 29 -15.42 25.54 15.82
CA ALA A 29 -14.48 25.20 16.88
C ALA A 29 -14.54 23.70 17.25
N CYS A 30 -15.74 23.13 17.37
CA CYS A 30 -15.94 21.71 17.63
C CYS A 30 -15.37 20.84 16.49
N PHE A 31 -15.56 21.25 15.24
CA PHE A 31 -15.02 20.52 14.08
C PHE A 31 -13.50 20.65 13.94
N ALA A 32 -12.90 21.76 14.38
CA ALA A 32 -11.45 21.85 14.47
C ALA A 32 -10.89 20.81 15.45
N LEU A 33 -11.52 20.66 16.63
CA LEU A 33 -11.15 19.64 17.63
C LEU A 33 -11.39 18.23 17.11
N GLN A 34 -12.55 17.97 16.48
CA GLN A 34 -12.87 16.67 15.90
C GLN A 34 -11.89 16.30 14.77
N ARG A 35 -11.47 17.27 13.95
CA ARG A 35 -10.47 17.07 12.89
C ARG A 35 -9.10 16.73 13.48
N ALA A 36 -8.66 17.44 14.51
CA ALA A 36 -7.41 17.15 15.21
C ALA A 36 -7.42 15.73 15.80
N PHE A 37 -8.53 15.35 16.47
CA PHE A 37 -8.72 14.00 16.99
C PHE A 37 -8.72 12.94 15.88
N ALA A 38 -9.47 13.16 14.80
CA ALA A 38 -9.56 12.25 13.67
C ALA A 38 -8.21 12.02 13.00
N ASN A 39 -7.41 13.08 12.82
CA ASN A 39 -6.09 13.00 12.22
C ASN A 39 -5.09 12.25 13.12
N SER A 40 -5.08 12.53 14.42
CA SER A 40 -4.18 11.86 15.38
C SER A 40 -4.54 10.38 15.54
N HIS A 41 -5.81 10.08 15.84
CA HIS A 41 -6.26 8.70 16.05
C HIS A 41 -6.29 7.90 14.76
N GLY A 42 -6.70 8.53 13.65
CA GLY A 42 -6.67 7.92 12.32
C GLY A 42 -5.27 7.50 11.91
N SER A 43 -4.24 8.32 12.17
CA SER A 43 -2.84 7.96 11.91
C SER A 43 -2.41 6.67 12.65
N MET A 44 -2.80 6.54 13.92
CA MET A 44 -2.54 5.33 14.71
C MET A 44 -3.24 4.09 14.12
N ILE A 45 -4.53 4.21 13.80
CA ILE A 45 -5.31 3.12 13.19
C ILE A 45 -4.71 2.70 11.84
N TRP A 46 -4.33 3.67 11.00
CA TRP A 46 -3.69 3.40 9.72
C TRP A 46 -2.34 2.71 9.87
N ARG A 47 -1.52 3.12 10.84
CA ARG A 47 -0.27 2.43 11.15
C ARG A 47 -0.51 0.96 11.52
N GLN A 48 -1.49 0.69 12.40
CA GLN A 48 -1.84 -0.67 12.79
C GLN A 48 -2.31 -1.50 11.58
N LEU A 49 -3.15 -0.93 10.71
CA LEU A 49 -3.60 -1.60 9.48
C LEU A 49 -2.41 -1.99 8.59
N ARG A 50 -1.46 -1.07 8.39
CA ARG A 50 -0.28 -1.33 7.55
C ARG A 50 0.66 -2.37 8.16
N GLU A 51 0.86 -2.34 9.47
CA GLU A 51 1.61 -3.36 10.19
C GLU A 51 0.96 -4.74 10.02
N HIS A 52 -0.38 -4.84 10.05
CA HIS A 52 -1.10 -6.10 9.76
C HIS A 52 -0.90 -6.56 8.32
N GLN A 53 -0.95 -5.65 7.33
CA GLN A 53 -0.69 -6.01 5.93
C GLN A 53 0.73 -6.55 5.73
N ILE A 54 1.73 -5.96 6.39
CA ILE A 54 3.12 -6.45 6.32
C ILE A 54 3.25 -7.81 7.01
N ARG A 55 2.70 -7.98 8.22
CA ARG A 55 2.70 -9.27 8.93
C ARG A 55 2.08 -10.38 8.09
N LYS A 56 1.00 -10.10 7.37
CA LYS A 56 0.39 -11.04 6.44
C LYS A 56 1.35 -11.48 5.32
N MET A 57 2.20 -10.58 4.83
CA MET A 57 3.18 -10.89 3.78
C MET A 57 4.47 -11.51 4.30
N THR A 58 4.81 -11.36 5.58
CA THR A 58 6.05 -11.88 6.16
C THR A 58 5.85 -13.18 6.94
N ASN A 59 4.68 -13.42 7.52
CA ASN A 59 4.46 -14.54 8.43
C ASN A 59 3.58 -15.60 7.77
N TYR A 60 4.16 -16.78 7.54
CA TYR A 60 3.41 -17.95 7.09
C TYR A 60 2.33 -18.34 8.12
N GLY A 61 1.12 -18.63 7.64
CA GLY A 61 0.00 -19.02 8.50
C GLY A 61 -0.66 -17.87 9.29
N TYR A 62 -0.39 -16.60 8.94
CA TYR A 62 -0.95 -15.45 9.63
C TYR A 62 -2.50 -15.40 9.58
N GLU A 63 -3.14 -15.30 10.75
CA GLU A 63 -4.59 -15.18 10.87
C GLU A 63 -5.06 -13.75 10.53
N ASN A 64 -5.88 -13.62 9.49
CA ASN A 64 -6.37 -12.34 8.99
C ASN A 64 -7.74 -11.91 9.57
N LYS A 65 -8.23 -12.55 10.64
CA LYS A 65 -9.59 -12.28 11.12
C LYS A 65 -9.66 -10.94 11.86
N GLY A 66 -10.62 -10.11 11.47
CA GLY A 66 -10.98 -8.87 12.18
C GLY A 66 -9.96 -7.73 12.13
N PHE A 67 -8.88 -7.82 11.34
CA PHE A 67 -7.86 -6.75 11.32
C PHE A 67 -8.40 -5.40 10.82
N LEU A 68 -9.50 -5.40 10.06
CA LEU A 68 -10.18 -4.19 9.59
C LEU A 68 -11.16 -3.60 10.62
N ASP A 69 -11.55 -4.37 11.64
CA ASP A 69 -12.70 -4.03 12.51
C ASP A 69 -12.47 -2.74 13.31
N SER A 70 -11.24 -2.54 13.81
CA SER A 70 -10.87 -1.31 14.53
C SER A 70 -11.05 -0.07 13.65
N ALA A 71 -10.63 -0.15 12.39
CA ALA A 71 -10.76 0.95 11.44
C ALA A 71 -12.21 1.18 11.02
N VAL A 72 -12.94 0.10 10.73
CA VAL A 72 -14.37 0.17 10.38
C VAL A 72 -15.17 0.80 11.52
N THR A 73 -14.89 0.40 12.76
CA THR A 73 -15.54 0.96 13.96
C THR A 73 -15.22 2.44 14.13
N PHE A 74 -13.96 2.84 13.91
CA PHE A 74 -13.54 4.24 13.95
C PHE A 74 -14.33 5.11 12.95
N TYR A 75 -14.37 4.73 11.68
CA TYR A 75 -15.12 5.49 10.67
C TYR A 75 -16.63 5.50 10.95
N ALA A 76 -17.19 4.38 11.42
CA ALA A 76 -18.60 4.28 11.79
C ALA A 76 -18.96 5.24 12.94
N HIS A 77 -18.15 5.29 14.00
CA HIS A 77 -18.38 6.20 15.14
C HIS A 77 -18.25 7.67 14.74
N MET A 78 -17.20 8.00 13.98
CA MET A 78 -16.97 9.38 13.53
C MET A 78 -18.09 9.87 12.63
N LEU A 79 -18.55 9.02 11.71
CA LEU A 79 -19.65 9.37 10.81
C LEU A 79 -21.01 9.40 11.54
N TYR A 80 -21.23 8.51 12.50
CA TYR A 80 -22.45 8.53 13.33
C TYR A 80 -22.63 9.88 14.05
N ASN A 81 -21.56 10.40 14.67
CA ASN A 81 -21.60 11.70 15.33
C ASN A 81 -21.96 12.84 14.37
N LEU A 82 -21.37 12.85 13.17
CA LEU A 82 -21.69 13.82 12.12
C LEU A 82 -23.12 13.64 11.61
N GLY A 83 -23.60 12.41 11.47
CA GLY A 83 -24.94 12.07 11.03
C GLY A 83 -26.02 12.52 12.00
N VAL A 84 -25.83 12.32 13.30
CA VAL A 84 -26.75 12.81 14.34
C VAL A 84 -26.86 14.33 14.27
N LEU A 85 -25.73 15.02 14.15
CA LEU A 85 -25.72 16.48 14.04
C LEU A 85 -26.40 16.97 12.75
N ALA A 86 -26.11 16.35 11.62
CA ALA A 86 -26.76 16.65 10.34
C ALA A 86 -28.29 16.47 10.43
N ALA A 87 -28.76 15.36 11.01
CA ALA A 87 -30.18 15.09 11.18
C ALA A 87 -30.87 16.14 12.08
N ARG A 88 -30.21 16.59 13.15
CA ARG A 88 -30.74 17.64 14.04
C ARG A 88 -30.83 18.98 13.32
N ILE A 89 -29.78 19.39 12.60
CA ILE A 89 -29.77 20.64 11.83
C ILE A 89 -30.83 20.59 10.71
N GLN A 90 -30.99 19.44 10.05
CA GLN A 90 -32.00 19.26 9.00
C GLN A 90 -33.43 19.31 9.57
N GLY A 91 -33.68 18.68 10.71
CA GLY A 91 -34.97 18.77 11.42
C GLY A 91 -35.29 20.21 11.82
N PHE A 92 -34.31 20.91 12.38
CA PHE A 92 -34.45 22.33 12.72
C PHE A 92 -34.72 23.22 11.49
N ALA A 93 -34.03 22.97 10.38
CA ALA A 93 -34.28 23.69 9.13
C ALA A 93 -35.72 23.46 8.61
N TYR A 94 -36.28 22.27 8.80
CA TYR A 94 -37.66 21.94 8.44
C TYR A 94 -38.67 22.67 9.35
N GLU A 95 -38.43 22.72 10.66
CA GLU A 95 -39.27 23.45 11.61
C GLU A 95 -39.33 24.95 11.29
N ILE A 96 -38.17 25.57 10.99
CA ILE A 96 -38.10 26.99 10.60
C ILE A 96 -38.87 27.25 9.31
N ARG A 97 -38.73 26.37 8.31
CA ARG A 97 -39.43 26.51 7.03
C ARG A 97 -40.95 26.49 7.19
N ASN A 98 -41.46 25.72 8.16
CA ASN A 98 -42.90 25.59 8.40
C ASN A 98 -43.45 26.63 9.38
N ASN A 99 -42.59 27.40 10.05
CA ASN A 99 -43.01 28.39 11.02
C ASN A 99 -43.43 29.70 10.34
N LYS A 100 -44.71 30.08 10.51
CA LYS A 100 -45.31 31.29 9.92
C LYS A 100 -44.68 32.61 10.41
N THR A 101 -43.93 32.57 11.50
CA THR A 101 -43.25 33.73 12.10
C THR A 101 -42.00 34.13 11.32
N PHE A 102 -41.36 33.16 10.66
CA PHE A 102 -40.16 33.40 9.86
C PHE A 102 -40.54 33.55 8.38
N VAL A 103 -40.10 34.64 7.75
CA VAL A 103 -40.36 34.92 6.33
C VAL A 103 -39.55 33.93 5.46
N SER A 104 -40.05 33.63 4.26
CA SER A 104 -39.33 32.82 3.26
C SER A 104 -37.95 33.41 3.00
N GLY A 105 -36.90 32.74 3.50
CA GLY A 105 -35.49 33.16 3.38
C GLY A 105 -34.65 32.84 4.62
N HIS A 106 -35.24 32.74 5.81
CA HIS A 106 -34.45 32.45 7.04
C HIS A 106 -34.07 30.96 7.17
N SER A 107 -34.72 30.07 6.40
CA SER A 107 -34.24 28.71 6.18
C SER A 107 -32.86 28.68 5.51
N ASP A 108 -32.52 29.72 4.73
CA ASP A 108 -31.21 29.83 4.07
C ASP A 108 -30.08 30.16 5.04
N LEU A 109 -30.38 30.58 6.28
CA LEU A 109 -29.38 30.79 7.33
C LEU A 109 -28.88 29.47 7.94
N VAL A 110 -29.73 28.43 7.93
CA VAL A 110 -29.41 27.11 8.50
C VAL A 110 -28.71 26.20 7.50
N LYS A 111 -29.00 26.34 6.20
CA LYS A 111 -28.35 25.55 5.13
C LYS A 111 -26.80 25.59 5.19
N PRO A 112 -26.15 26.74 5.43
CA PRO A 112 -24.70 26.81 5.62
C PRO A 112 -24.18 25.95 6.77
N LEU A 113 -24.94 25.80 7.86
CA LEU A 113 -24.54 24.94 8.99
C LEU A 113 -24.46 23.49 8.53
N LEU A 114 -25.47 23.02 7.80
CA LEU A 114 -25.52 21.66 7.26
C LEU A 114 -24.39 21.42 6.25
N ALA A 115 -24.10 22.41 5.40
CA ALA A 115 -22.98 22.34 4.45
C ALA A 115 -21.62 22.16 5.14
N ILE A 116 -21.40 22.78 6.31
CA ILE A 116 -20.18 22.58 7.09
C ILE A 116 -20.10 21.12 7.59
N VAL A 117 -21.20 20.55 8.07
CA VAL A 117 -21.22 19.14 8.52
C VAL A 117 -20.91 18.19 7.38
N TYR A 118 -21.52 18.39 6.20
CA TYR A 118 -21.28 17.56 5.02
C TYR A 118 -19.84 17.66 4.52
N LYS A 119 -19.27 18.87 4.50
CA LYS A 119 -17.86 19.07 4.14
C LYS A 119 -16.93 18.32 5.11
N MET A 120 -17.24 18.33 6.41
CA MET A 120 -16.46 17.58 7.41
C MET A 120 -16.57 16.07 7.19
N ALA A 121 -17.75 15.57 6.84
CA ALA A 121 -17.95 14.17 6.48
C ALA A 121 -17.17 13.80 5.20
N ASP A 122 -17.15 14.65 4.18
CA ASP A 122 -16.39 14.40 2.95
C ASP A 122 -14.87 14.36 3.22
N VAL A 123 -14.36 15.24 4.10
CA VAL A 123 -12.95 15.20 4.54
C VAL A 123 -12.64 13.92 5.30
N LEU A 124 -13.52 13.47 6.19
CA LEU A 124 -13.38 12.18 6.89
C LEU A 124 -13.39 11.01 5.90
N LEU A 125 -14.25 11.03 4.89
CA LEU A 125 -14.36 9.94 3.92
C LEU A 125 -13.22 9.92 2.89
N SER A 126 -12.44 11.00 2.77
CA SER A 126 -11.36 11.14 1.80
C SER A 126 -10.25 10.08 1.89
N ASP A 127 -10.11 9.41 3.04
CA ASP A 127 -9.19 8.29 3.23
C ASP A 127 -9.90 7.00 3.68
N SER A 128 -11.21 6.88 3.48
CA SER A 128 -12.01 5.73 3.97
C SER A 128 -11.88 4.46 3.12
N ILE A 129 -10.78 4.29 2.36
CA ILE A 129 -10.55 3.14 1.49
C ILE A 129 -9.14 2.57 1.69
N ILE A 130 -9.01 1.25 1.62
CA ILE A 130 -7.74 0.54 1.70
C ILE A 130 -7.53 -0.37 0.48
N CYS A 131 -6.33 -0.34 -0.09
CA CYS A 131 -5.87 -1.32 -1.07
C CYS A 131 -5.22 -2.50 -0.33
N LEU A 132 -5.76 -3.71 -0.50
CA LEU A 132 -5.26 -4.91 0.17
C LEU A 132 -4.12 -5.60 -0.58
N GLU A 133 -3.86 -5.19 -1.82
CA GLU A 133 -2.74 -5.70 -2.62
C GLU A 133 -1.52 -4.77 -2.55
N PRO A 134 -0.28 -5.29 -2.69
CA PRO A 134 0.05 -6.71 -2.76
C PRO A 134 -0.25 -7.42 -1.42
N SER A 135 -0.79 -8.64 -1.50
CA SER A 135 -1.19 -9.42 -0.32
C SER A 135 -0.34 -10.67 -0.04
N LEU A 136 0.33 -11.21 -1.06
CA LEU A 136 1.15 -12.43 -0.98
C LEU A 136 2.54 -12.23 -1.58
N ASN A 137 2.62 -11.63 -2.77
CA ASN A 137 3.88 -11.43 -3.47
C ASN A 137 4.03 -9.95 -3.87
N PRO A 138 5.12 -9.29 -3.43
CA PRO A 138 5.40 -7.90 -3.76
C PRO A 138 6.09 -7.71 -5.13
N ILE A 139 6.28 -8.79 -5.89
CA ILE A 139 6.89 -8.76 -7.22
C ILE A 139 5.83 -9.04 -8.27
N LEU A 140 5.44 -8.00 -9.01
CA LEU A 140 4.55 -8.16 -10.16
C LEU A 140 5.38 -8.45 -11.41
N VAL A 141 5.08 -9.57 -12.05
CA VAL A 141 5.72 -9.93 -13.32
C VAL A 141 4.84 -9.43 -14.47
N THR A 142 5.43 -8.72 -15.43
CA THR A 142 4.66 -8.21 -16.57
C THR A 142 3.98 -9.35 -17.33
N ASN A 143 2.75 -9.09 -17.77
CA ASN A 143 1.86 -10.03 -18.44
C ASN A 143 1.44 -11.26 -17.60
N ASN A 144 1.76 -11.30 -16.30
CA ASN A 144 1.14 -12.25 -15.39
C ASN A 144 -0.14 -11.65 -14.81
N LEU A 145 -1.11 -12.54 -14.55
CA LEU A 145 -2.35 -12.18 -13.90
C LEU A 145 -2.12 -11.98 -12.41
N PHE A 146 -2.71 -10.94 -11.84
CA PHE A 146 -2.78 -10.74 -10.40
C PHE A 146 -4.18 -10.28 -9.99
N PRO A 147 -4.65 -10.67 -8.80
CA PRO A 147 -5.91 -10.18 -8.25
C PRO A 147 -5.76 -8.77 -7.69
N MET A 148 -6.88 -8.07 -7.54
CA MET A 148 -6.99 -6.79 -6.85
C MET A 148 -8.20 -6.81 -5.93
N LYS A 149 -8.00 -6.42 -4.66
CA LYS A 149 -9.07 -6.20 -3.69
C LYS A 149 -8.88 -4.85 -3.01
N ILE A 150 -9.88 -3.98 -3.17
CA ILE A 150 -9.99 -2.67 -2.52
C ILE A 150 -11.22 -2.72 -1.62
N VAL A 151 -11.10 -2.24 -0.39
CA VAL A 151 -12.19 -2.30 0.59
C VAL A 151 -12.45 -0.91 1.14
N SER A 152 -13.73 -0.56 1.30
CA SER A 152 -14.11 0.62 2.07
C SER A 152 -14.13 0.33 3.55
N LEU A 153 -13.50 1.20 4.32
CA LEU A 153 -13.53 1.20 5.78
C LEU A 153 -14.83 1.84 6.32
N CYS A 154 -15.59 2.54 5.49
CA CYS A 154 -16.87 3.12 5.86
C CYS A 154 -18.03 2.35 5.22
N ARG A 155 -18.83 1.68 6.06
CA ARG A 155 -19.98 0.87 5.59
C ARG A 155 -21.13 1.71 5.01
N PHE A 156 -21.20 3.00 5.35
CA PHE A 156 -22.31 3.89 4.98
C PHE A 156 -22.06 4.71 3.72
N SER A 157 -20.90 4.53 3.08
CA SER A 157 -20.54 5.26 1.86
C SER A 157 -20.94 4.50 0.61
N PHE A 158 -21.54 5.19 -0.36
CA PHE A 158 -21.85 4.64 -1.68
C PHE A 158 -20.82 5.09 -2.71
N PHE A 159 -20.37 4.15 -3.52
CA PHE A 159 -19.33 4.38 -4.52
C PHE A 159 -19.91 4.29 -5.93
N ARG A 160 -19.45 5.17 -6.82
CA ARG A 160 -19.72 5.09 -8.26
C ARG A 160 -18.73 4.14 -8.93
N ASP A 161 -17.45 4.34 -8.66
CA ASP A 161 -16.37 3.58 -9.27
C ASP A 161 -15.07 3.61 -8.46
N PHE A 162 -14.25 2.56 -8.61
CA PHE A 162 -12.90 2.48 -8.08
C PHE A 162 -11.90 2.53 -9.23
N SER A 163 -11.18 3.64 -9.34
CA SER A 163 -10.14 3.86 -10.34
C SER A 163 -8.76 3.46 -9.78
N LEU A 164 -7.99 2.71 -10.56
CA LEU A 164 -6.67 2.19 -10.19
C LEU A 164 -5.61 2.62 -11.21
N GLN A 165 -4.46 3.08 -10.71
CA GLN A 165 -3.26 3.45 -11.46
C GLN A 165 -2.01 2.91 -10.76
N ILE A 166 -0.92 2.69 -11.51
CA ILE A 166 0.41 2.41 -10.95
C ILE A 166 1.25 3.68 -11.01
N VAL A 167 1.86 4.08 -9.89
CA VAL A 167 2.70 5.28 -9.80
C VAL A 167 4.10 4.93 -9.28
N SER A 168 5.10 5.78 -9.56
CA SER A 168 6.45 5.63 -9.00
C SER A 168 6.47 6.04 -7.53
N GLU A 169 7.53 5.67 -6.81
CA GLU A 169 7.77 6.12 -5.43
C GLU A 169 7.73 7.65 -5.30
N GLU A 170 8.36 8.40 -6.21
CA GLU A 170 8.36 9.87 -6.13
C GLU A 170 6.96 10.47 -6.37
N MET A 171 6.19 9.89 -7.28
CA MET A 171 4.80 10.32 -7.49
C MET A 171 3.91 9.95 -6.30
N ALA A 172 4.15 8.80 -5.66
CA ALA A 172 3.43 8.40 -4.46
C ALA A 172 3.68 9.37 -3.29
N GLN A 173 4.92 9.86 -3.13
CA GLN A 173 5.26 10.93 -2.17
C GLN A 173 4.47 12.22 -2.44
N GLN A 174 4.38 12.64 -3.71
CA GLN A 174 3.59 13.82 -4.08
C GLN A 174 2.10 13.62 -3.79
N ILE A 175 1.54 12.47 -4.16
CA ILE A 175 0.11 12.14 -3.89
C ILE A 175 -0.17 12.16 -2.39
N GLN A 176 0.69 11.54 -1.57
CA GLN A 176 0.53 11.55 -0.12
C GLN A 176 0.54 12.98 0.43
N GLN A 177 1.46 13.83 -0.02
CA GLN A 177 1.49 15.23 0.40
C GLN A 177 0.20 15.95 0.00
N GLU A 178 -0.29 15.76 -1.23
CA GLU A 178 -1.56 16.34 -1.67
C GLU A 178 -2.76 15.83 -0.85
N MET A 179 -2.80 14.54 -0.50
CA MET A 179 -3.82 13.95 0.39
C MET A 179 -3.80 14.58 1.79
N LEU A 180 -2.60 14.81 2.35
CA LEU A 180 -2.44 15.48 3.65
C LEU A 180 -2.89 16.95 3.57
N HIS A 181 -2.57 17.65 2.47
CA HIS A 181 -3.03 19.02 2.25
C HIS A 181 -4.55 19.07 2.15
N HIS A 182 -5.19 18.14 1.44
CA HIS A 182 -6.64 18.05 1.33
C HIS A 182 -7.35 17.90 2.69
N LYS A 183 -6.72 17.21 3.66
CA LYS A 183 -7.27 17.06 5.02
C LYS A 183 -7.06 18.27 5.93
N THR A 184 -6.01 19.04 5.68
CA THR A 184 -5.54 20.06 6.62
C THR A 184 -6.00 21.46 6.22
N PHE A 185 -6.03 21.77 4.93
CA PHE A 185 -6.34 23.11 4.42
C PHE A 185 -7.83 23.29 4.11
N ASP A 186 -8.31 24.53 4.28
CA ASP A 186 -9.64 24.96 3.85
C ASP A 186 -9.51 26.15 2.87
N PRO A 187 -9.94 26.04 1.60
CA PRO A 187 -10.62 24.90 0.99
C PRO A 187 -9.65 23.76 0.59
N PRO A 188 -10.14 22.51 0.52
CA PRO A 188 -9.34 21.37 0.08
C PRO A 188 -8.87 21.57 -1.37
N SER A 189 -7.56 21.40 -1.63
CA SER A 189 -7.03 21.41 -2.99
C SER A 189 -7.25 20.06 -3.67
N PRO A 190 -7.74 20.02 -4.93
CA PRO A 190 -7.91 18.76 -5.64
C PRO A 190 -6.55 18.09 -5.89
N ILE A 191 -6.52 16.78 -5.74
CA ILE A 191 -5.35 15.96 -6.07
C ILE A 191 -5.14 16.01 -7.59
N ARG A 192 -3.93 16.36 -8.03
CA ARG A 192 -3.62 16.54 -9.44
C ARG A 192 -3.62 15.20 -10.16
N LYS A 193 -3.89 15.24 -11.47
CA LYS A 193 -3.67 14.06 -12.32
C LYS A 193 -2.17 13.78 -12.38
N THR A 194 -1.78 12.64 -11.85
CA THR A 194 -0.40 12.17 -11.83
C THR A 194 -0.12 11.25 -13.03
N ARG A 195 1.15 11.19 -13.43
CA ARG A 195 1.59 10.30 -14.52
C ARG A 195 1.61 8.86 -14.03
N THR A 196 1.25 7.93 -14.91
CA THR A 196 1.34 6.50 -14.60
C THR A 196 2.76 6.02 -14.83
N ALA A 197 3.24 5.13 -13.98
CA ALA A 197 4.54 4.48 -14.16
C ALA A 197 4.43 3.18 -14.98
N ALA A 198 3.24 2.58 -15.03
CA ALA A 198 2.97 1.39 -15.81
C ALA A 198 1.52 1.35 -16.33
N LEU A 199 1.32 0.64 -17.43
CA LEU A 199 0.00 0.41 -18.00
C LEU A 199 -0.65 -0.84 -17.39
N LEU A 200 -1.94 -0.72 -17.11
CA LEU A 200 -2.78 -1.79 -16.59
C LEU A 200 -3.75 -2.26 -17.66
N ALA A 201 -4.11 -3.54 -17.62
CA ALA A 201 -5.15 -4.08 -18.47
C ALA A 201 -6.02 -5.08 -17.71
N MET A 202 -7.31 -5.11 -18.03
CA MET A 202 -8.28 -6.03 -17.41
C MET A 202 -8.60 -7.15 -18.39
N LYS A 203 -8.40 -8.41 -17.96
CA LYS A 203 -8.81 -9.57 -18.75
C LYS A 203 -10.14 -10.13 -18.22
N PRO A 204 -11.12 -10.44 -19.09
CA PRO A 204 -12.39 -10.99 -18.65
C PRO A 204 -12.23 -12.23 -17.75
N ALA A 205 -13.02 -12.28 -16.67
CA ALA A 205 -13.05 -13.42 -15.75
C ALA A 205 -13.59 -14.69 -16.43
N THR A 206 -14.57 -14.52 -17.32
CA THR A 206 -15.06 -15.57 -18.22
C THR A 206 -14.07 -15.72 -19.38
N GLY A 207 -13.35 -16.83 -19.46
CA GLY A 207 -12.25 -17.08 -20.43
C GLY A 207 -12.60 -17.07 -21.93
N VAL A 208 -13.62 -16.34 -22.36
CA VAL A 208 -13.99 -16.17 -23.77
C VAL A 208 -12.99 -15.22 -24.42
N LYS A 209 -12.16 -15.77 -25.31
CA LYS A 209 -11.36 -14.97 -26.26
C LYS A 209 -12.33 -14.06 -27.01
N ARG A 210 -12.16 -12.74 -26.93
CA ARG A 210 -12.84 -11.81 -27.84
C ARG A 210 -12.36 -12.15 -29.26
N ASN A 211 -13.23 -12.74 -30.08
CA ASN A 211 -13.03 -12.81 -31.53
C ASN A 211 -13.24 -11.40 -32.10
N ASN A 212 -12.23 -10.53 -31.96
CA ASN A 212 -12.20 -9.24 -32.64
C ASN A 212 -11.47 -9.35 -33.98
N ALA A 213 -11.85 -10.33 -34.79
CA ALA A 213 -11.51 -10.39 -36.20
C ALA A 213 -12.74 -9.97 -37.03
N LYS A 214 -13.07 -8.67 -37.01
CA LYS A 214 -13.60 -8.07 -38.24
C LYS A 214 -12.39 -7.58 -39.00
N ALA A 215 -12.01 -8.35 -40.02
CA ALA A 215 -11.02 -7.94 -40.99
C ALA A 215 -11.48 -6.61 -41.61
N SER A 216 -10.62 -5.60 -41.55
CA SER A 216 -10.72 -4.44 -42.43
C SER A 216 -10.62 -4.96 -43.87
N GLU A 217 -11.49 -4.48 -44.78
CA GLU A 217 -11.51 -4.89 -46.19
C GLU A 217 -10.23 -4.48 -46.95
N GLU A 218 -9.38 -3.64 -46.37
CA GLU A 218 -8.07 -3.32 -46.91
C GLU A 218 -6.99 -4.19 -46.25
N GLY A 219 -6.56 -5.22 -46.98
CA GLY A 219 -5.58 -6.21 -46.55
C GLY A 219 -4.27 -5.60 -46.05
N GLY A 220 -4.02 -5.76 -44.76
CA GLY A 220 -2.73 -5.51 -44.12
C GLY A 220 -2.27 -6.74 -43.35
N ASN A 221 -1.15 -7.33 -43.76
CA ASN A 221 -0.48 -8.44 -43.07
C ASN A 221 -0.17 -8.08 -41.62
N THR A 222 -0.93 -8.62 -40.66
CA THR A 222 -0.68 -8.48 -39.22
C THR A 222 -0.09 -9.77 -38.65
N ALA A 223 1.12 -10.09 -39.08
CA ALA A 223 1.99 -11.02 -38.37
C ALA A 223 2.65 -10.29 -37.16
N HIS A 224 1.85 -9.88 -36.17
CA HIS A 224 2.33 -9.45 -34.85
C HIS A 224 1.31 -9.84 -33.76
N LYS A 225 1.19 -11.14 -33.49
CA LYS A 225 0.47 -11.67 -32.32
C LYS A 225 1.27 -11.37 -31.04
N LYS A 226 0.90 -10.34 -30.26
CA LYS A 226 1.14 -10.28 -28.80
C LYS A 226 0.47 -9.16 -27.99
N SER A 227 -0.39 -8.29 -28.55
CA SER A 227 -0.87 -7.08 -27.83
C SER A 227 -2.38 -6.81 -27.86
N ASP A 228 -3.23 -7.84 -27.87
CA ASP A 228 -4.70 -7.67 -27.83
C ASP A 228 -5.23 -7.43 -26.40
N VAL A 229 -4.54 -6.62 -25.59
CA VAL A 229 -5.05 -6.21 -24.28
C VAL A 229 -5.08 -4.68 -24.22
N ASN A 230 -6.28 -4.11 -24.15
CA ASN A 230 -6.54 -2.67 -24.07
C ASN A 230 -5.92 -2.09 -22.79
N SER A 231 -4.65 -1.73 -22.90
CA SER A 231 -3.82 -1.23 -21.81
C SER A 231 -4.13 0.23 -21.56
N LYS A 232 -4.42 0.60 -20.32
CA LYS A 232 -4.85 1.92 -19.90
C LYS A 232 -3.99 2.42 -18.75
N GLU A 233 -3.89 3.74 -18.63
CA GLU A 233 -3.26 4.39 -17.47
C GLU A 233 -4.14 4.26 -16.23
N TRP A 234 -5.45 4.34 -16.42
CA TRP A 234 -6.47 4.14 -15.40
C TRP A 234 -7.40 3.01 -15.80
N ILE A 235 -7.63 2.08 -14.88
CA ILE A 235 -8.69 1.10 -15.01
C ILE A 235 -9.75 1.36 -13.94
N SER A 236 -11.01 1.12 -14.29
CA SER A 236 -12.15 1.31 -13.39
C SER A 236 -12.72 -0.06 -13.03
N ILE A 237 -12.79 -0.35 -11.74
CA ILE A 237 -13.37 -1.56 -11.17
C ILE A 237 -14.71 -1.16 -10.55
N PRO A 238 -15.82 -1.82 -10.95
CA PRO A 238 -17.13 -1.49 -10.42
C PRO A 238 -17.21 -1.85 -8.92
N PRO A 239 -17.96 -1.06 -8.14
CA PRO A 239 -18.22 -1.34 -6.73
C PRO A 239 -19.10 -2.60 -6.58
N LEU A 240 -18.79 -3.42 -5.60
CA LEU A 240 -19.53 -4.62 -5.22
C LEU A 240 -19.76 -4.59 -3.71
N TYR A 241 -20.98 -4.91 -3.28
CA TYR A 241 -21.28 -5.01 -1.86
C TYR A 241 -20.83 -6.37 -1.32
N ASP A 242 -19.92 -6.36 -0.35
CA ASP A 242 -19.46 -7.55 0.35
C ASP A 242 -20.39 -7.82 1.55
N THR A 243 -21.20 -8.87 1.44
CA THR A 243 -22.15 -9.28 2.50
C THR A 243 -21.46 -9.85 3.73
N GLU A 244 -20.26 -10.42 3.59
CA GLU A 244 -19.52 -11.02 4.71
C GLU A 244 -19.01 -9.92 5.65
N HIS A 245 -18.48 -8.83 5.09
CA HIS A 245 -17.90 -7.73 5.85
C HIS A 245 -18.86 -6.53 6.03
N GLY A 246 -20.04 -6.60 5.39
CA GLY A 246 -21.11 -5.60 5.46
C GLY A 246 -20.74 -4.25 4.87
N GLY A 247 -19.94 -4.22 3.79
CA GLY A 247 -19.37 -2.99 3.24
C GLY A 247 -19.09 -3.06 1.73
N TRP A 248 -18.84 -1.90 1.12
CA TRP A 248 -18.51 -1.81 -0.29
C TRP A 248 -17.03 -2.15 -0.55
N CYS A 249 -16.79 -2.89 -1.62
CA CYS A 249 -15.45 -3.25 -2.08
C CYS A 249 -15.37 -3.19 -3.60
N ALA A 250 -14.16 -3.31 -4.14
CA ALA A 250 -13.92 -3.56 -5.55
C ALA A 250 -12.94 -4.72 -5.65
N THR A 251 -13.40 -5.82 -6.25
CA THR A 251 -12.60 -7.04 -6.41
C THR A 251 -12.52 -7.42 -7.88
N TYR A 252 -11.30 -7.65 -8.37
CA TYR A 252 -11.09 -8.13 -9.73
C TYR A 252 -9.95 -9.15 -9.79
N PRO A 253 -10.18 -10.38 -10.32
CA PRO A 253 -9.19 -11.46 -10.22
C PRO A 253 -8.08 -11.40 -11.26
N HIS A 254 -8.29 -10.73 -12.40
CA HIS A 254 -7.48 -10.90 -13.61
C HIS A 254 -6.95 -9.56 -14.16
N LEU A 255 -6.17 -8.84 -13.35
CA LEU A 255 -5.42 -7.67 -13.82
C LEU A 255 -4.08 -8.08 -14.43
N LEU A 256 -3.61 -7.27 -15.39
CA LEU A 256 -2.28 -7.40 -15.98
C LEU A 256 -1.54 -6.07 -15.89
N CYS A 257 -0.26 -6.14 -15.56
CA CYS A 257 0.70 -5.08 -15.82
C CYS A 257 1.34 -5.36 -17.18
N THR A 258 1.10 -4.52 -18.19
CA THR A 258 1.52 -4.81 -19.58
C THR A 258 2.86 -4.17 -19.91
N THR A 259 2.97 -2.86 -19.73
CA THR A 259 4.14 -2.08 -20.14
C THR A 259 4.53 -1.10 -19.04
N ARG A 260 5.81 -1.12 -18.62
CA ARG A 260 6.38 -0.02 -17.84
C ARG A 260 6.53 1.18 -18.78
N GLN A 261 5.94 2.33 -18.44
CA GLN A 261 6.15 3.53 -19.23
C GLN A 261 7.61 3.98 -19.02
N LYS A 262 8.34 4.21 -20.12
CA LYS A 262 9.69 4.79 -20.07
C LYS A 262 9.53 6.27 -19.74
N ASP A 263 9.92 6.69 -18.55
CA ASP A 263 10.09 8.12 -18.26
C ASP A 263 11.35 8.63 -18.96
N THR A 264 11.17 9.43 -20.01
CA THR A 264 12.25 10.13 -20.72
C THR A 264 13.02 11.09 -19.80
N LEU A 265 12.43 11.52 -18.68
CA LEU A 265 13.07 12.38 -17.67
C LEU A 265 13.91 11.60 -16.64
N LEU A 266 13.73 10.29 -16.51
CA LEU A 266 14.59 9.46 -15.66
C LEU A 266 15.96 9.27 -16.30
N GLU A 267 16.08 9.29 -17.64
CA GLU A 267 17.34 9.05 -18.36
C GLU A 267 18.26 10.29 -18.46
N THR A 268 17.75 11.52 -18.33
CA THR A 268 18.59 12.74 -18.49
C THR A 268 19.25 13.22 -17.20
N ARG A 269 18.76 12.78 -16.03
CA ARG A 269 19.39 13.04 -14.70
C ARG A 269 20.10 11.81 -14.12
N SER A 270 20.04 10.65 -14.78
CA SER A 270 20.54 9.36 -14.30
C SER A 270 22.05 9.15 -14.37
N ALA A 271 22.83 10.11 -14.87
CA ALA A 271 24.29 9.97 -14.87
C ALA A 271 24.94 10.26 -13.49
N VAL A 272 24.20 10.82 -12.52
CA VAL A 272 24.76 11.26 -11.22
C VAL A 272 24.08 10.60 -10.01
N GLN A 273 22.94 9.91 -10.17
CA GLN A 273 22.28 9.21 -9.06
C GLN A 273 22.52 7.71 -9.12
N THR A 274 23.53 7.26 -8.37
CA THR A 274 23.66 5.88 -7.92
C THR A 274 22.39 5.49 -7.11
N GLY A 275 21.64 4.49 -7.58
CA GLY A 275 20.71 3.74 -6.72
C GLY A 275 19.21 4.06 -6.75
N LYS A 276 18.60 4.50 -7.86
CA LYS A 276 17.12 4.56 -7.92
C LYS A 276 16.49 3.17 -7.83
N ARG A 277 15.74 2.95 -6.75
CA ARG A 277 15.01 1.71 -6.44
C ARG A 277 13.75 1.59 -7.33
N PRO A 278 13.42 0.41 -7.86
CA PRO A 278 12.28 0.24 -8.77
C PRO A 278 10.97 -0.01 -7.99
N LEU A 279 10.66 0.88 -7.05
CA LEU A 279 9.47 0.80 -6.21
C LEU A 279 8.28 1.50 -6.88
N PHE A 280 7.13 0.84 -6.82
CA PHE A 280 5.87 1.31 -7.36
C PHE A 280 4.77 1.15 -6.33
N TYR A 281 3.71 1.93 -6.50
CA TYR A 281 2.53 1.92 -5.66
C TYR A 281 1.27 1.88 -6.54
N PHE A 282 0.24 1.22 -6.05
CA PHE A 282 -1.09 1.37 -6.59
C PHE A 282 -1.72 2.62 -6.00
N HIS A 283 -2.01 3.60 -6.85
CA HIS A 283 -2.87 4.72 -6.49
C HIS A 283 -4.31 4.33 -6.77
N VAL A 284 -5.12 4.30 -5.71
CA VAL A 284 -6.54 4.05 -5.81
C VAL A 284 -7.28 5.34 -5.57
N ARG A 285 -8.20 5.65 -6.47
CA ARG A 285 -9.16 6.75 -6.36
C ARG A 285 -10.56 6.17 -6.42
N ALA A 286 -11.32 6.26 -5.34
CA ALA A 286 -12.72 5.88 -5.32
C ALA A 286 -13.58 7.14 -5.41
N GLU A 287 -14.53 7.17 -6.34
CA GLU A 287 -15.51 8.24 -6.40
C GLU A 287 -16.77 7.86 -5.62
N LEU A 288 -17.21 8.74 -4.73
CA LEU A 288 -18.30 8.48 -3.80
C LEU A 288 -19.34 9.60 -3.82
N PHE A 289 -20.57 9.24 -3.48
CA PHE A 289 -21.68 10.20 -3.36
C PHE A 289 -21.56 10.97 -2.04
N SER A 290 -21.30 12.27 -2.12
CA SER A 290 -21.27 13.16 -0.95
C SER A 290 -22.68 13.35 -0.40
N PHE A 291 -22.77 13.57 0.92
CA PHE A 291 -24.02 13.95 1.59
C PHE A 291 -24.59 15.29 1.10
N SER A 292 -23.77 16.11 0.46
CA SER A 292 -24.21 17.34 -0.20
C SER A 292 -24.95 17.11 -1.53
N GLY A 293 -24.98 15.87 -2.03
CA GLY A 293 -25.52 15.52 -3.35
C GLY A 293 -24.53 15.68 -4.51
N SER A 294 -23.28 16.07 -4.23
CA SER A 294 -22.20 16.12 -5.22
C SER A 294 -21.34 14.85 -5.21
N PHE A 295 -20.36 14.76 -6.11
CA PHE A 295 -19.36 13.70 -6.07
C PHE A 295 -18.11 14.18 -5.32
N THR A 296 -17.59 13.32 -4.46
CA THR A 296 -16.29 13.51 -3.82
C THR A 296 -15.42 12.27 -4.03
N THR A 297 -14.15 12.36 -3.66
CA THR A 297 -13.16 11.31 -3.95
C THR A 297 -12.40 10.89 -2.71
N ALA A 298 -12.29 9.58 -2.51
CA ALA A 298 -11.41 8.97 -1.53
C ALA A 298 -10.15 8.42 -2.22
N HIS A 299 -9.01 8.51 -1.55
CA HIS A 299 -7.73 8.12 -2.10
C HIS A 299 -6.94 7.24 -1.13
N THR A 300 -6.16 6.30 -1.67
CA THR A 300 -5.20 5.51 -0.91
C THR A 300 -4.05 5.05 -1.80
N LEU A 301 -2.96 4.64 -1.16
CA LEU A 301 -1.78 4.02 -1.78
C LEU A 301 -1.67 2.58 -1.28
N SER A 302 -1.19 1.63 -2.10
CA SER A 302 -0.89 0.27 -1.62
C SER A 302 0.38 0.22 -0.77
N LEU A 303 0.73 -0.98 -0.30
CA LEU A 303 2.14 -1.26 0.01
C LEU A 303 2.99 -1.17 -1.27
N PRO A 304 4.28 -0.81 -1.16
CA PRO A 304 5.19 -0.75 -2.30
C PRO A 304 5.31 -2.12 -2.96
N PHE A 305 5.58 -2.18 -4.25
CA PHE A 305 5.91 -3.41 -4.96
C PHE A 305 6.91 -3.11 -6.07
N THR A 306 7.48 -4.15 -6.69
CA THR A 306 8.37 -4.01 -7.85
C THR A 306 7.73 -4.66 -9.08
N ILE A 307 8.11 -4.18 -10.27
CA ILE A 307 7.65 -4.74 -11.53
C ILE A 307 8.83 -5.39 -12.26
N ALA A 308 8.82 -6.71 -12.34
CA ALA A 308 9.77 -7.48 -13.11
C ALA A 308 9.26 -7.71 -14.53
N THR A 309 10.13 -7.55 -15.54
CA THR A 309 9.77 -7.88 -16.92
C THR A 309 10.02 -9.36 -17.19
N ARG A 310 9.02 -10.05 -17.75
CA ARG A 310 9.20 -11.43 -18.18
C ARG A 310 10.06 -11.48 -19.46
N ARG A 311 11.37 -11.71 -19.31
CA ARG A 311 12.20 -12.28 -20.38
C ARG A 311 12.77 -13.60 -19.87
N ASN A 312 12.27 -14.70 -20.43
CA ASN A 312 12.65 -16.03 -19.99
C ASN A 312 14.14 -16.29 -20.30
N GLN A 313 14.88 -16.82 -19.31
CA GLN A 313 16.23 -17.43 -19.42
C GLN A 313 17.47 -16.52 -19.46
N ASP A 314 17.38 -15.22 -19.17
CA ASP A 314 18.59 -14.38 -19.10
C ASP A 314 19.15 -14.31 -17.67
N CYS A 315 20.45 -14.58 -17.50
CA CYS A 315 21.19 -14.36 -16.24
C CYS A 315 21.03 -12.92 -15.73
N GLN A 316 20.77 -11.95 -16.62
CA GLN A 316 20.45 -10.57 -16.25
C GLN A 316 19.09 -10.45 -15.55
N VAL A 317 18.07 -11.21 -15.98
CA VAL A 317 16.72 -11.21 -15.39
C VAL A 317 16.74 -11.88 -14.01
N GLN A 318 17.51 -12.96 -13.84
CA GLN A 318 17.69 -13.59 -12.52
C GLN A 318 18.40 -12.65 -11.53
N ARG A 319 19.44 -11.92 -11.97
CA ARG A 319 20.10 -10.89 -11.15
C ARG A 319 19.15 -9.74 -10.78
N MET A 320 18.30 -9.32 -11.71
CA MET A 320 17.28 -8.30 -11.47
C MET A 320 16.23 -8.76 -10.45
N MET A 321 15.71 -9.99 -10.58
CA MET A 321 14.78 -10.59 -9.62
C MET A 321 15.38 -10.70 -8.22
N SER A 322 16.67 -11.06 -8.12
CA SER A 322 17.40 -11.11 -6.85
C SER A 322 17.48 -9.74 -6.17
N SER A 323 17.78 -8.68 -6.92
CA SER A 323 17.82 -7.33 -6.37
C SER A 323 16.43 -6.85 -5.93
N TYR A 324 15.38 -7.14 -6.70
CA TYR A 324 14.02 -6.68 -6.42
C TYR A 324 13.43 -7.36 -5.19
N THR A 325 13.58 -8.69 -5.11
CA THR A 325 13.15 -9.46 -3.93
C THR A 325 13.90 -9.05 -2.68
N ALA A 326 15.22 -8.82 -2.75
CA ALA A 326 15.99 -8.31 -1.63
C ALA A 326 15.52 -6.91 -1.19
N THR A 327 15.20 -6.03 -2.16
CA THR A 327 14.69 -4.68 -1.87
C THR A 327 13.38 -4.76 -1.10
N CYS A 328 12.43 -5.59 -1.55
CA CYS A 328 11.16 -5.81 -0.84
C CYS A 328 11.37 -6.45 0.54
N PHE A 329 12.25 -7.45 0.65
CA PHE A 329 12.62 -8.07 1.92
C PHE A 329 13.11 -7.05 2.94
N TRP A 330 14.05 -6.19 2.53
CA TRP A 330 14.61 -5.15 3.40
C TRP A 330 13.56 -4.13 3.82
N LEU A 331 12.74 -3.69 2.87
CA LEU A 331 11.73 -2.67 3.08
C LEU A 331 10.62 -3.14 4.04
N TYR A 332 10.07 -4.34 3.84
CA TYR A 332 9.05 -4.89 4.74
C TYR A 332 9.63 -5.34 6.08
N GLY A 333 10.87 -5.82 6.09
CA GLY A 333 11.51 -6.26 7.32
C GLY A 333 11.86 -5.10 8.26
N THR A 334 12.35 -3.98 7.71
CA THR A 334 12.66 -2.78 8.52
C THR A 334 11.41 -2.01 8.92
N ASN A 335 10.34 -2.09 8.12
CA ASN A 335 8.99 -1.63 8.49
C ASN A 335 8.93 -0.15 8.95
N VAL A 336 9.66 0.74 8.28
CA VAL A 336 9.71 2.17 8.63
C VAL A 336 8.62 2.93 7.86
N PHE A 337 7.57 3.40 8.54
CA PHE A 337 6.47 4.13 7.90
C PHE A 337 6.64 5.65 7.96
N ASP A 338 6.24 6.30 6.87
CA ASP A 338 5.93 7.72 6.80
C ASP A 338 4.56 7.89 6.13
N GLY A 339 3.52 8.03 6.96
CA GLY A 339 2.13 8.04 6.50
C GLY A 339 1.73 6.70 5.88
N LEU A 340 1.36 6.71 4.60
CA LEU A 340 1.00 5.53 3.81
C LEU A 340 2.22 4.90 3.10
N LEU A 341 3.36 5.58 3.09
CA LEU A 341 4.57 5.13 2.40
C LEU A 341 5.48 4.35 3.34
N LEU A 342 6.14 3.34 2.77
CA LEU A 342 7.18 2.60 3.45
C LEU A 342 8.53 3.20 3.05
N GLN A 343 9.22 3.78 4.02
CA GLN A 343 10.49 4.47 3.82
C GLN A 343 11.64 3.48 3.79
N TRP A 344 12.59 3.75 2.92
CA TRP A 344 13.81 2.98 2.89
C TRP A 344 14.69 3.27 4.10
N HIS A 345 15.19 2.21 4.74
CA HIS A 345 16.14 2.29 5.83
C HIS A 345 17.57 2.03 5.32
N ASP A 346 18.39 3.08 5.24
CA ASP A 346 19.80 2.98 4.87
C ASP A 346 20.70 2.51 6.03
N GLY A 347 20.18 2.49 7.26
CA GLY A 347 20.92 2.02 8.43
C GLY A 347 21.10 0.50 8.46
N GLU A 348 21.93 0.06 9.40
CA GLU A 348 22.21 -1.36 9.63
C GLU A 348 21.19 -1.97 10.60
N ILE A 349 20.95 -3.28 10.46
CA ILE A 349 20.13 -4.06 11.40
C ILE A 349 21.02 -5.00 12.20
N ASP A 350 20.61 -5.32 13.43
CA ASP A 350 21.32 -6.31 14.22
C ASP A 350 21.17 -7.72 13.62
N TRP A 351 22.13 -8.59 13.91
CA TRP A 351 22.15 -9.97 13.42
C TRP A 351 20.93 -10.78 13.84
N LYS A 352 20.42 -10.57 15.05
CA LYS A 352 19.26 -11.30 15.57
C LYS A 352 18.01 -10.97 14.75
N HIS A 353 17.83 -9.71 14.40
CA HIS A 353 16.77 -9.19 13.56
C HIS A 353 16.95 -9.70 12.13
N PHE A 354 18.17 -9.71 11.58
CA PHE A 354 18.41 -10.33 10.28
C PHE A 354 18.02 -11.82 10.27
N LYS A 355 18.43 -12.61 11.26
CA LYS A 355 18.06 -14.04 11.39
C LYS A 355 16.55 -14.22 11.41
N LEU A 356 15.83 -13.40 12.19
CA LEU A 356 14.37 -13.42 12.24
C LEU A 356 13.77 -13.13 10.87
N LEU A 357 14.16 -12.02 10.22
CA LEU A 357 13.62 -11.64 8.91
C LEU A 357 13.91 -12.70 7.85
N TYR A 358 15.14 -13.21 7.80
CA TYR A 358 15.56 -14.23 6.85
C TYR A 358 14.75 -15.52 7.03
N SER A 359 14.50 -15.93 8.28
CA SER A 359 13.67 -17.09 8.62
C SER A 359 12.20 -16.90 8.24
N LEU A 360 11.63 -15.72 8.52
CA LEU A 360 10.25 -15.38 8.13
C LEU A 360 10.08 -15.39 6.62
N TYR A 361 11.02 -14.79 5.89
CA TYR A 361 11.02 -14.80 4.43
C TYR A 361 11.09 -16.23 3.88
N PHE A 362 11.96 -17.06 4.43
CA PHE A 362 12.05 -18.47 4.05
C PHE A 362 10.75 -19.21 4.32
N ALA A 363 10.23 -19.14 5.55
CA ALA A 363 8.98 -19.81 5.95
C ALA A 363 7.82 -19.46 5.01
N MET A 364 7.68 -18.17 4.70
CA MET A 364 6.61 -17.68 3.83
C MET A 364 6.74 -18.19 2.39
N ASN A 365 7.94 -18.19 1.81
CA ASN A 365 8.14 -18.56 0.40
C ASN A 365 8.34 -20.07 0.18
N ALA A 366 8.81 -20.80 1.19
CA ALA A 366 8.91 -22.26 1.19
C ALA A 366 7.61 -22.94 1.67
N GLU A 367 6.67 -22.16 2.24
CA GLU A 367 5.42 -22.64 2.82
C GLU A 367 5.63 -23.69 3.92
N VAL A 368 6.57 -23.40 4.83
CA VAL A 368 6.97 -24.28 5.94
C VAL A 368 6.80 -23.62 7.30
N THR A 369 6.57 -24.45 8.31
CA THR A 369 6.51 -24.09 9.72
C THR A 369 7.86 -24.24 10.40
N ARG A 370 8.63 -25.30 10.09
CA ARG A 370 10.02 -25.43 10.53
C ARG A 370 10.88 -24.36 9.83
N THR A 371 11.48 -23.46 10.59
CA THR A 371 12.44 -22.45 10.09
C THR A 371 13.88 -22.87 10.36
N PHE A 372 14.83 -22.01 9.97
CA PHE A 372 16.25 -22.17 10.31
C PHE A 372 16.47 -22.13 11.82
N ILE A 373 17.46 -22.90 12.27
CA ILE A 373 17.99 -22.88 13.63
C ILE A 373 19.24 -21.98 13.69
N ASP A 374 19.72 -21.65 14.88
CA ASP A 374 20.90 -20.77 15.01
C ASP A 374 22.16 -21.35 14.35
N GLU A 375 22.31 -22.68 14.33
CA GLU A 375 23.44 -23.37 13.70
C GLU A 375 23.48 -23.18 12.17
N ASP A 376 22.31 -23.13 11.51
CA ASP A 376 22.17 -22.88 10.07
C ASP A 376 22.78 -21.52 9.67
N PHE A 377 22.75 -20.56 10.59
CA PHE A 377 23.23 -19.20 10.37
C PHE A 377 24.74 -19.06 10.52
N ASN A 378 25.46 -20.04 11.08
CA ASN A 378 26.92 -19.96 11.25
C ASN A 378 27.63 -19.77 9.90
N ILE A 379 27.19 -20.51 8.87
CA ILE A 379 27.72 -20.41 7.50
C ILE A 379 27.38 -19.06 6.89
N LEU A 380 26.18 -18.55 7.17
CA LEU A 380 25.74 -17.24 6.68
C LEU A 380 26.51 -16.11 7.37
N GLN A 381 26.83 -16.23 8.66
CA GLN A 381 27.56 -15.20 9.40
C GLN A 381 28.95 -14.99 8.81
N GLN A 382 29.69 -16.07 8.58
CA GLN A 382 30.99 -16.00 7.91
C GLN A 382 30.87 -15.37 6.51
N LYS A 383 29.80 -15.71 5.78
CA LYS A 383 29.50 -15.17 4.45
C LYS A 383 28.96 -13.74 4.47
N MET A 384 28.53 -13.16 5.58
CA MET A 384 27.97 -11.80 5.59
C MET A 384 29.03 -10.72 5.83
N HIS A 385 30.16 -11.10 6.43
CA HIS A 385 31.32 -10.24 6.68
C HIS A 385 32.37 -10.38 5.56
N CYS A 386 32.07 -9.77 4.42
CA CYS A 386 32.97 -9.78 3.27
C CYS A 386 34.20 -8.90 3.51
N SER A 387 35.38 -9.50 3.66
CA SER A 387 36.67 -8.80 3.86
C SER A 387 37.04 -7.85 2.71
N GLU A 388 36.54 -8.09 1.50
CA GLU A 388 36.75 -7.21 0.33
C GLU A 388 35.82 -5.98 0.31
N CYS A 389 34.74 -5.99 1.12
CA CYS A 389 33.75 -4.91 1.17
C CYS A 389 33.78 -4.14 2.49
N THR A 390 34.41 -4.68 3.54
CA THR A 390 34.81 -3.89 4.70
C THR A 390 35.81 -2.86 4.21
N GLU A 391 35.43 -1.57 4.20
CA GLU A 391 36.38 -0.51 3.91
C GLU A 391 37.62 -0.71 4.78
N ARG A 392 38.81 -0.59 4.19
CA ARG A 392 40.05 -0.45 4.94
C ARG A 392 40.01 0.87 5.72
N THR A 393 39.16 0.97 6.73
CA THR A 393 39.30 1.97 7.76
C THR A 393 40.53 1.53 8.55
N THR A 394 41.65 2.17 8.26
CA THR A 394 42.90 2.04 9.03
C THR A 394 42.63 2.39 10.48
N ILE A 395 42.27 1.41 11.31
CA ILE A 395 42.35 1.48 12.76
C ILE A 395 42.83 0.11 13.27
N ASP A 396 44.11 0.11 13.65
CA ASP A 396 44.81 -0.76 14.60
C ASP A 396 44.58 -2.27 14.57
N LEU A 397 45.61 -2.94 14.02
CA LEU A 397 45.92 -4.37 14.08
C LEU A 397 46.25 -4.87 15.51
N THR A 398 45.43 -4.59 16.52
CA THR A 398 45.68 -5.08 17.88
C THR A 398 44.50 -5.66 18.64
N ASN A 399 43.28 -5.67 18.09
CA ASN A 399 42.18 -6.37 18.76
C ASN A 399 41.82 -7.66 18.03
N GLU A 400 42.28 -8.76 18.60
CA GLU A 400 41.76 -10.10 18.40
C GLU A 400 40.23 -10.07 18.32
N TYR A 401 39.69 -10.86 17.38
CA TYR A 401 38.27 -11.13 17.16
C TYR A 401 37.52 -11.28 18.49
N SER A 402 36.92 -10.18 18.96
CA SER A 402 35.93 -10.24 20.03
C SER A 402 34.61 -10.66 19.37
N LEU A 403 34.20 -11.90 19.65
CA LEU A 403 32.93 -12.51 19.26
C LEU A 403 31.68 -11.76 19.77
N ASP A 404 31.86 -10.66 20.51
CA ASP A 404 30.82 -9.89 21.20
C ASP A 404 30.50 -8.51 20.59
N GLN A 405 31.09 -8.12 19.46
CA GLN A 405 30.58 -6.94 18.74
C GLN A 405 29.24 -7.29 18.08
N PRO A 406 28.18 -6.47 18.23
CA PRO A 406 26.93 -6.70 17.53
C PRO A 406 27.25 -6.66 16.03
N SER A 407 27.17 -7.82 15.36
CA SER A 407 27.41 -7.92 13.93
C SER A 407 26.26 -7.21 13.22
N LEU A 408 26.49 -5.95 12.89
CA LEU A 408 25.57 -5.11 12.15
C LEU A 408 25.58 -5.52 10.68
N ILE A 409 24.40 -5.64 10.10
CA ILE A 409 24.19 -6.04 8.71
C ILE A 409 23.57 -4.88 7.96
N SER A 410 24.22 -4.46 6.87
CA SER A 410 23.64 -3.50 5.92
C SER A 410 23.00 -4.23 4.74
N PHE A 411 22.15 -3.53 3.99
CA PHE A 411 21.57 -4.05 2.75
C PHE A 411 22.64 -4.47 1.73
N LYS A 412 23.81 -3.82 1.71
CA LYS A 412 24.92 -4.17 0.79
C LYS A 412 25.48 -5.56 1.09
N ASN A 413 25.53 -5.97 2.36
CA ASN A 413 26.00 -7.31 2.75
C ASN A 413 25.10 -8.40 2.16
N VAL A 414 23.77 -8.20 2.19
CA VAL A 414 22.77 -9.14 1.68
C VAL A 414 22.96 -9.45 0.19
N LEU A 415 23.36 -8.44 -0.59
CA LEU A 415 23.58 -8.54 -2.04
C LEU A 415 25.05 -8.67 -2.45
N CYS A 416 25.99 -8.78 -1.50
CA CYS A 416 27.43 -8.82 -1.80
C CYS A 416 27.76 -10.03 -2.70
N PRO A 417 28.33 -9.82 -3.91
CA PRO A 417 28.65 -10.91 -4.82
C PRO A 417 30.00 -11.58 -4.54
N HIS A 418 30.84 -10.99 -3.68
CA HIS A 418 32.20 -11.47 -3.35
C HIS A 418 32.20 -12.62 -2.34
N LEU A 419 31.08 -13.32 -2.21
CA LEU A 419 31.02 -14.50 -1.35
C LEU A 419 31.46 -15.68 -2.18
N HIS A 420 32.70 -16.07 -1.93
CA HIS A 420 33.36 -17.13 -2.63
C HIS A 420 33.02 -18.48 -2.01
N PHE A 421 32.70 -19.43 -2.86
CA PHE A 421 32.85 -20.85 -2.55
C PHE A 421 33.87 -21.41 -3.52
N THR A 422 35.08 -21.68 -3.02
CA THR A 422 36.17 -22.28 -3.78
C THR A 422 36.32 -23.74 -3.41
N SER A 423 36.08 -24.61 -4.39
CA SER A 423 36.33 -26.04 -4.34
C SER A 423 37.30 -26.40 -5.48
N PRO A 424 38.13 -27.46 -5.37
CA PRO A 424 39.09 -27.85 -6.40
C PRO A 424 38.52 -27.94 -7.82
N ASN A 425 37.21 -28.20 -7.95
CA ASN A 425 36.50 -28.35 -9.21
C ASN A 425 35.44 -27.26 -9.49
N CYS A 426 35.28 -26.24 -8.61
CA CYS A 426 34.21 -25.25 -8.72
C CYS A 426 34.57 -23.93 -8.02
N ASP A 427 34.59 -22.81 -8.76
CA ASP A 427 34.66 -21.45 -8.22
C ASP A 427 33.31 -20.77 -8.43
N LEU A 428 32.52 -20.64 -7.35
CA LEU A 428 31.20 -20.00 -7.39
C LEU A 428 31.21 -18.70 -6.60
N ARG A 429 30.66 -17.66 -7.23
CA ARG A 429 30.41 -16.35 -6.62
C ARG A 429 28.93 -16.07 -6.61
N PHE A 430 28.32 -15.95 -5.44
CA PHE A 430 26.90 -15.64 -5.31
C PHE A 430 26.62 -14.98 -3.96
N SER A 431 25.69 -14.03 -3.91
CA SER A 431 25.31 -13.40 -2.66
C SER A 431 24.50 -14.32 -1.74
N VAL A 432 24.45 -14.01 -0.43
CA VAL A 432 23.58 -14.74 0.51
C VAL A 432 22.13 -14.76 0.04
N TRP A 433 21.66 -13.62 -0.50
CA TRP A 433 20.31 -13.55 -1.05
C TRP A 433 20.13 -14.45 -2.28
N ARG A 434 21.13 -14.52 -3.17
CA ARG A 434 21.07 -15.42 -4.33
C ARG A 434 21.00 -16.88 -3.89
N GLY A 435 21.76 -17.26 -2.86
CA GLY A 435 21.70 -18.59 -2.24
C GLY A 435 20.29 -18.91 -1.70
N MET A 436 19.65 -17.97 -0.99
CA MET A 436 18.27 -18.13 -0.52
C MET A 436 17.31 -18.46 -1.67
N LEU A 437 17.39 -17.70 -2.77
CA LEU A 437 16.47 -17.88 -3.90
C LEU A 437 16.66 -19.23 -4.59
N GLU A 438 17.90 -19.71 -4.70
CA GLU A 438 18.16 -21.06 -5.23
C GLU A 438 17.68 -22.16 -4.29
N LEU A 439 17.81 -21.96 -2.97
CA LEU A 439 17.21 -22.88 -2.00
C LEU A 439 15.68 -22.93 -2.17
N LEU A 440 15.03 -21.78 -2.27
CA LEU A 440 13.57 -21.70 -2.44
C LEU A 440 13.09 -22.37 -3.73
N HIS A 441 13.90 -22.37 -4.80
CA HIS A 441 13.56 -23.13 -6.01
C HIS A 441 13.37 -24.63 -5.72
N LEU A 442 14.21 -25.22 -4.85
CA LEU A 442 14.08 -26.64 -4.45
C LEU A 442 12.76 -26.92 -3.73
N PHE A 443 12.32 -25.99 -2.87
CA PHE A 443 11.05 -26.10 -2.14
C PHE A 443 9.83 -25.92 -3.04
N SER A 444 9.95 -25.12 -4.10
CA SER A 444 8.86 -24.91 -5.07
C SER A 444 8.71 -26.04 -6.10
N ASP A 445 9.72 -26.92 -6.25
CA ASP A 445 9.64 -28.06 -7.16
C ASP A 445 8.84 -29.20 -6.53
N GLN A 446 7.62 -29.40 -7.01
CA GLN A 446 6.71 -30.46 -6.53
C GLN A 446 7.27 -31.87 -6.72
N LYS A 447 8.28 -32.07 -7.57
CA LYS A 447 8.88 -33.40 -7.82
C LYS A 447 9.84 -33.86 -6.73
N THR A 448 10.40 -32.94 -5.95
CA THR A 448 11.52 -33.25 -5.04
C THR A 448 11.07 -33.63 -3.64
N GLU A 449 9.78 -33.49 -3.31
CA GLU A 449 9.21 -33.65 -1.95
C GLU A 449 9.98 -32.90 -0.83
N THR A 450 10.81 -31.92 -1.21
CA THR A 450 11.76 -31.24 -0.31
C THR A 450 11.06 -30.66 0.91
N ARG A 451 9.88 -30.08 0.73
CA ARG A 451 9.05 -29.53 1.81
C ARG A 451 8.68 -30.58 2.86
N ASN A 452 8.26 -31.78 2.45
CA ASN A 452 7.87 -32.85 3.37
C ASN A 452 9.09 -33.37 4.14
N LEU A 453 10.22 -33.55 3.45
CA LEU A 453 11.47 -33.99 4.07
C LEU A 453 12.02 -32.94 5.06
N TRP A 454 11.88 -31.66 4.73
CA TRP A 454 12.23 -30.55 5.61
C TRP A 454 11.38 -30.55 6.87
N GLU A 455 10.06 -30.60 6.75
CA GLU A 455 9.14 -30.61 7.90
C GLU A 455 9.30 -31.86 8.76
N ALA A 456 9.66 -33.00 8.16
CA ALA A 456 9.94 -34.24 8.88
C ALA A 456 11.30 -34.26 9.59
N GLY A 457 12.13 -33.22 9.46
CA GLY A 457 13.45 -33.17 10.07
C GLY A 457 14.52 -34.02 9.37
N LEU A 458 14.22 -34.56 8.18
CA LEU A 458 15.13 -35.44 7.43
C LEU A 458 16.20 -34.66 6.67
N LEU A 459 15.94 -33.39 6.36
CA LEU A 459 16.93 -32.45 5.85
C LEU A 459 17.55 -31.68 7.01
N GLN A 460 18.85 -31.87 7.23
CA GLN A 460 19.57 -31.27 8.37
C GLN A 460 19.76 -29.76 8.26
N GLY A 461 19.64 -29.18 7.07
CA GLY A 461 19.82 -27.73 6.88
C GLY A 461 21.14 -27.39 6.20
N PHE A 462 21.76 -26.30 6.64
CA PHE A 462 23.02 -25.83 6.07
C PHE A 462 24.21 -26.32 6.90
N MET A 463 25.11 -27.07 6.27
CA MET A 463 26.34 -27.57 6.89
C MET A 463 27.55 -27.22 6.05
N GLU A 464 28.69 -26.98 6.70
CA GLU A 464 29.97 -26.87 6.00
C GLU A 464 30.40 -28.26 5.55
N LEU A 465 30.98 -28.38 4.36
CA LEU A 465 31.47 -29.68 3.85
C LEU A 465 32.44 -30.37 4.82
N ASN A 466 33.23 -29.58 5.56
CA ASN A 466 34.20 -30.08 6.52
C ASN A 466 33.57 -30.62 7.82
N THR A 467 32.28 -30.34 8.06
CA THR A 467 31.53 -30.83 9.22
C THR A 467 30.74 -32.11 8.93
N VAL A 468 30.61 -32.49 7.65
CA VAL A 468 29.90 -33.71 7.26
C VAL A 468 30.87 -34.89 7.35
N ASN A 469 30.78 -35.64 8.44
CA ASN A 469 31.42 -36.96 8.54
C ASN A 469 30.65 -37.94 7.64
N ILE A 470 31.09 -38.08 6.39
CA ILE A 470 30.62 -39.15 5.50
C ILE A 470 31.26 -40.44 6.01
N TYR A 471 30.49 -41.24 6.74
CA TYR A 471 30.86 -42.61 7.12
C TYR A 471 30.60 -43.60 5.99
#